data_AF-A0A7S2Y287-F1
#
_entry.id   AF-A0A7S2Y287-F1
#
_cell.length_a   1.000
_cell.length_b   1.000
_cell.length_c   1.000
_cell.angle_alpha   90.00
_cell.angle_beta   90.00
_cell.angle_gamma   90.00
#
_symmetry.space_group_name_H-M   'P 1'
#
loop_
_entity.id
_entity.type
_entity.pdbx_description
1 polymer ?
#
loop_
_entity_poly.entity_id
_entity_poly.type
_entity_poly.pdbx_seq_one_letter_code
_entity_poly.pdbx_strand_id
1 'polypeptide(L)'
;HDECNGTAIVEWDANPQGDVLADAVISLILHAQSSAASVRMTSQPCRHYRADDPENNNNNSESNKRAKTRTDTISSRLRFIYSTLKDQFETVEAVYEGNQGVYEIQTDCGFLPADASGTKEESDKKDILKCTVTVLFDDNDVTGDRAHVAVESRDEQLANHVRDCIQTLAQATQPIPLTAHTSNDLNTIKDSKLDLVMKSEPMETISSSVTIKSEHSE
;
A
#
# COMPACT_ATOMS: atom_id res chain seq x y z
N HIS A 1 23.83 8.40 -15.58
CA HIS A 1 23.29 8.96 -14.35
C HIS A 1 22.59 10.26 -14.71
N ASP A 2 21.30 10.17 -15.04
CA ASP A 2 20.43 11.34 -15.16
C ASP A 2 19.77 11.55 -13.80
N GLU A 3 20.19 12.60 -13.08
CA GLU A 3 19.45 13.10 -11.93
C GLU A 3 18.17 13.78 -12.44
N CYS A 4 17.03 13.11 -12.30
CA CYS A 4 15.73 13.75 -12.49
C CYS A 4 15.51 14.79 -11.37
N ASN A 5 15.95 16.03 -11.60
CA ASN A 5 15.56 17.18 -10.79
C ASN A 5 14.06 17.45 -10.98
N GLY A 6 13.24 16.79 -10.16
CA GLY A 6 11.79 16.93 -10.15
C GLY A 6 11.36 18.29 -9.60
N THR A 7 11.33 19.30 -10.44
CA THR A 7 10.74 20.60 -10.11
C THR A 7 9.22 20.53 -10.26
N ALA A 8 8.49 20.75 -9.17
CA ALA A 8 7.04 20.95 -9.20
C ALA A 8 6.71 22.45 -9.13
N ILE A 9 5.75 22.89 -9.95
CA ILE A 9 5.23 24.27 -9.94
C ILE A 9 3.78 24.19 -9.44
N VAL A 10 3.47 24.98 -8.41
CA VAL A 10 2.10 25.10 -7.86
C VAL A 10 1.62 26.52 -8.17
N GLU A 11 0.49 26.63 -8.87
CA GLU A 11 -0.16 27.90 -9.19
C GLU A 11 -1.45 28.02 -8.36
N TRP A 12 -1.69 29.19 -7.77
CA TRP A 12 -2.93 29.50 -7.04
C TRP A 12 -3.39 30.92 -7.34
N ASP A 13 -4.68 31.17 -7.17
CA ASP A 13 -5.24 32.52 -7.31
C ASP A 13 -4.81 33.39 -6.13
N ALA A 14 -4.32 34.60 -6.43
CA ALA A 14 -3.89 35.60 -5.45
C ALA A 14 -5.09 36.22 -4.71
N ASN A 15 -5.69 35.43 -3.82
CA ASN A 15 -6.73 35.85 -2.90
C ASN A 15 -6.35 35.48 -1.46
N PRO A 16 -6.91 36.15 -0.44
CA PRO A 16 -6.50 35.96 0.95
C PRO A 16 -6.71 34.54 1.48
N GLN A 17 -7.68 33.78 0.94
CA GLN A 17 -7.88 32.39 1.33
C GLN A 17 -6.83 31.47 0.68
N GLY A 18 -6.45 31.75 -0.57
CA GLY A 18 -5.43 31.05 -1.32
C GLY A 18 -4.05 31.14 -0.66
N ASP A 19 -3.68 32.33 -0.18
CA ASP A 19 -2.40 32.54 0.51
C ASP A 19 -2.29 31.71 1.79
N VAL A 20 -3.36 31.64 2.59
CA VAL A 20 -3.37 30.80 3.82
C VAL A 20 -3.22 29.31 3.50
N LEU A 21 -3.86 28.84 2.42
CA LEU A 21 -3.72 27.46 1.96
C LEU A 21 -2.32 27.18 1.40
N ALA A 22 -1.75 28.11 0.64
CA ALA A 22 -0.40 28.01 0.12
C ALA A 22 0.63 27.93 1.26
N ASP A 23 0.53 28.79 2.26
CA ASP A 23 1.40 28.79 3.43
C ASP A 23 1.30 27.47 4.21
N ALA A 24 0.10 26.92 4.37
CA ALA A 24 -0.11 25.63 5.04
C ALA A 24 0.51 24.47 4.26
N VAL A 25 0.34 24.43 2.93
CA VAL A 25 0.92 23.39 2.06
C VAL A 25 2.45 23.48 2.03
N ILE A 26 3.00 24.69 1.87
CA ILE A 26 4.45 24.91 1.89
C ILE A 26 5.04 24.53 3.25
N SER A 27 4.37 24.90 4.35
CA SER A 27 4.77 24.50 5.70
C SER A 27 4.78 22.97 5.84
N LEU A 28 3.76 22.26 5.35
CA LEU A 28 3.70 20.81 5.39
C LEU A 28 4.80 20.15 4.54
N ILE A 29 5.08 20.68 3.34
CA ILE A 29 6.15 20.18 2.46
C ILE A 29 7.53 20.41 3.09
N LEU A 30 7.80 21.61 3.60
CA LEU A 30 9.06 21.94 4.27
C LEU A 30 9.24 21.11 5.55
N HIS A 31 8.17 20.92 6.32
CA HIS A 31 8.19 20.08 7.52
C HIS A 31 8.42 18.61 7.19
N ALA A 32 7.80 18.09 6.12
CA ALA A 32 8.01 16.74 5.64
C ALA A 32 9.44 16.51 5.13
N GLN A 33 10.06 17.49 4.47
CA GLN A 33 11.47 17.43 4.04
C GLN A 33 12.45 17.49 5.23
N SER A 34 12.07 18.12 6.33
CA SER A 34 12.89 18.15 7.55
C SER A 34 12.86 16.84 8.35
N SER A 35 12.00 15.88 7.98
CA SER A 35 11.93 14.55 8.60
C SER A 35 12.68 13.51 7.76
N ALA A 36 13.44 12.62 8.40
CA ALA A 36 14.17 11.52 7.74
C ALA A 36 13.25 10.46 7.06
N ALA A 37 11.92 10.58 7.23
CA ALA A 37 10.92 9.84 6.50
C ALA A 37 10.50 10.62 5.24
N SER A 38 11.33 10.57 4.21
CA SER A 38 11.03 11.16 2.90
C SER A 38 9.82 10.45 2.30
N VAL A 39 8.66 11.10 2.37
CA VAL A 39 7.47 10.68 1.63
C VAL A 39 7.75 10.98 0.17
N ARG A 40 8.12 9.95 -0.61
CA ARG A 40 8.05 9.98 -2.07
C ARG A 40 6.58 10.20 -2.44
N MET A 41 6.17 11.47 -2.56
CA MET A 41 4.91 11.86 -3.18
C MET A 41 4.99 11.49 -4.67
N THR A 42 4.74 10.23 -4.97
CA THR A 42 4.50 9.78 -6.34
C THR A 42 3.12 10.31 -6.73
N SER A 43 3.09 11.51 -7.31
CA SER A 43 1.88 12.15 -7.83
C SER A 43 1.45 11.48 -9.13
N GLN A 44 1.18 10.17 -9.10
CA GLN A 44 0.48 9.54 -10.19
C GLN A 44 -0.99 9.98 -10.09
N PRO A 45 -1.52 10.72 -11.08
CA PRO A 45 -2.90 11.17 -11.02
C PRO A 45 -3.84 9.96 -11.05
N CYS A 46 -4.59 9.77 -9.96
CA CYS A 46 -5.59 8.71 -9.85
C CYS A 46 -6.60 8.84 -10.99
N ARG A 47 -6.58 7.91 -11.96
CA ARG A 47 -7.59 7.83 -13.01
C ARG A 47 -8.89 7.30 -12.41
N HIS A 48 -9.77 8.20 -12.00
CA HIS A 48 -11.17 7.84 -11.77
C HIS A 48 -11.80 7.50 -13.13
N TYR A 49 -11.98 6.21 -13.40
CA TYR A 49 -12.86 5.76 -14.47
C TYR A 49 -14.26 6.29 -14.15
N ARG A 50 -14.73 7.27 -14.92
CA ARG A 50 -16.15 7.57 -15.00
C ARG A 50 -16.83 6.27 -15.45
N ALA A 51 -17.73 5.76 -14.61
CA ALA A 51 -18.66 4.72 -15.02
C ALA A 51 -19.56 5.33 -16.10
N ASP A 52 -19.23 5.07 -17.36
CA ASP A 52 -20.19 5.27 -18.45
C ASP A 52 -21.29 4.22 -18.28
N ASP A 53 -22.51 4.74 -18.13
CA ASP A 53 -23.76 4.05 -17.90
C ASP A 53 -24.09 3.10 -19.07
N PRO A 54 -24.17 1.76 -18.88
CA PRO A 54 -24.63 0.87 -19.92
C PRO A 54 -26.13 0.56 -19.72
N GLU A 55 -26.99 1.46 -20.16
CA GLU A 55 -28.31 1.05 -20.66
C GLU A 55 -28.11 0.23 -21.95
N ASN A 56 -27.92 -1.08 -21.83
CA ASN A 56 -28.24 -1.97 -22.95
C ASN A 56 -28.66 -3.38 -22.51
N ASN A 57 -29.97 -3.58 -22.61
CA ASN A 57 -30.69 -4.83 -22.68
C ASN A 57 -29.91 -5.93 -23.42
N ASN A 58 -29.70 -7.08 -22.76
CA ASN A 58 -29.99 -8.36 -23.40
C ASN A 58 -30.05 -9.53 -22.41
N ASN A 59 -31.25 -10.08 -22.33
CA ASN A 59 -31.64 -11.29 -21.61
C ASN A 59 -31.17 -12.53 -22.39
N ASN A 60 -30.03 -13.11 -22.00
CA ASN A 60 -29.76 -14.55 -22.02
C ASN A 60 -28.30 -14.80 -21.63
N SER A 61 -28.07 -15.85 -20.81
CA SER A 61 -26.78 -16.35 -20.28
C SER A 61 -26.28 -15.72 -18.96
N GLU A 62 -27.01 -15.90 -17.86
CA GLU A 62 -26.62 -15.44 -16.52
C GLU A 62 -25.45 -16.21 -15.87
N SER A 63 -25.20 -17.47 -16.23
CA SER A 63 -24.14 -18.28 -15.59
C SER A 63 -22.72 -17.99 -16.10
N ASN A 64 -22.56 -17.60 -17.37
CA ASN A 64 -21.23 -17.27 -17.94
C ASN A 64 -20.80 -15.82 -17.74
N LYS A 65 -21.73 -14.87 -17.49
CA LYS A 65 -21.38 -13.46 -17.26
C LYS A 65 -20.71 -13.25 -15.91
N ARG A 66 -21.14 -13.94 -14.85
CA ARG A 66 -20.59 -13.77 -13.48
C ARG A 66 -19.16 -14.29 -13.34
N ALA A 67 -18.83 -15.40 -14.01
CA ALA A 67 -17.45 -15.93 -14.00
C ALA A 67 -16.49 -14.97 -14.71
N LYS A 68 -16.91 -14.38 -15.84
CA LYS A 68 -16.10 -13.45 -16.63
C LYS A 68 -15.82 -12.13 -15.88
N THR A 69 -16.83 -11.53 -15.25
CA THR A 69 -16.65 -10.29 -14.46
C THR A 69 -15.71 -10.48 -13.27
N ARG A 70 -15.66 -11.69 -12.71
CA ARG A 70 -14.79 -12.02 -11.57
C ARG A 70 -13.33 -12.11 -11.99
N THR A 71 -13.04 -12.88 -13.04
CA THR A 71 -11.67 -13.01 -13.56
C THR A 71 -11.12 -11.66 -14.02
N ASP A 72 -11.97 -10.80 -14.57
CA ASP A 72 -11.60 -9.44 -14.98
C ASP A 72 -11.25 -8.55 -13.78
N THR A 73 -11.98 -8.67 -12.66
CA THR A 73 -11.70 -7.92 -11.42
C THR A 73 -10.38 -8.37 -10.79
N ILE A 74 -10.14 -9.67 -10.65
CA ILE A 74 -8.89 -10.20 -10.07
C ILE A 74 -7.69 -9.83 -10.95
N SER A 75 -7.80 -9.99 -12.26
CA SER A 75 -6.75 -9.58 -13.20
C SER A 75 -6.44 -8.10 -13.10
N SER A 76 -7.46 -7.26 -12.90
CA SER A 76 -7.28 -5.81 -12.72
C SER A 76 -6.55 -5.48 -11.41
N ARG A 77 -6.86 -6.19 -10.32
CA ARG A 77 -6.16 -6.03 -9.03
C ARG A 77 -4.70 -6.49 -9.11
N LEU A 78 -4.42 -7.62 -9.73
CA LEU A 78 -3.05 -8.11 -9.94
C LEU A 78 -2.22 -7.13 -10.79
N ARG A 79 -2.81 -6.57 -11.85
CA ARG A 79 -2.16 -5.52 -12.66
C ARG A 79 -1.91 -4.23 -11.87
N PHE A 80 -2.85 -3.86 -11.00
CA PHE A 80 -2.69 -2.70 -10.14
C PHE A 80 -1.52 -2.87 -9.16
N ILE A 81 -1.41 -4.04 -8.52
CA ILE A 81 -0.26 -4.38 -7.66
C ILE A 81 1.04 -4.30 -8.46
N TYR A 82 1.08 -4.86 -9.67
CA TYR A 82 2.24 -4.76 -10.54
C TYR A 82 2.64 -3.31 -10.83
N SER A 83 1.70 -2.44 -11.20
CA SER A 83 2.00 -1.02 -11.44
C SER A 83 2.58 -0.35 -10.20
N THR A 84 2.00 -0.59 -9.03
CA THR A 84 2.50 -0.01 -7.77
C THR A 84 3.90 -0.51 -7.45
N LEU A 85 4.16 -1.81 -7.57
CA LEU A 85 5.50 -2.36 -7.34
C LEU A 85 6.51 -1.77 -8.35
N LYS A 86 6.14 -1.65 -9.61
CA LYS A 86 6.99 -1.05 -10.65
C LYS A 86 7.28 0.44 -10.43
N ASP A 87 6.36 1.16 -9.79
CA ASP A 87 6.58 2.56 -9.44
C ASP A 87 7.52 2.72 -8.23
N GLN A 88 7.58 1.73 -7.34
CA GLN A 88 8.44 1.75 -6.14
C GLN A 88 9.83 1.13 -6.38
N PHE A 89 9.92 0.14 -7.27
CA PHE A 89 11.12 -0.65 -7.50
C PHE A 89 11.55 -0.59 -8.98
N GLU A 90 12.86 -0.50 -9.22
CA GLU A 90 13.41 -0.27 -10.56
C GLU A 90 13.15 -1.43 -11.52
N THR A 91 13.33 -2.67 -11.06
CA THR A 91 13.17 -3.87 -11.89
C THR A 91 12.12 -4.79 -11.26
N VAL A 92 10.96 -4.91 -11.92
CA VAL A 92 9.88 -5.81 -11.52
C VAL A 92 9.39 -6.61 -12.71
N GLU A 93 9.46 -7.92 -12.60
CA GLU A 93 8.88 -8.88 -13.54
C GLU A 93 7.62 -9.52 -12.93
N ALA A 94 6.64 -9.88 -13.75
CA ALA A 94 5.39 -10.45 -13.28
C ALA A 94 4.92 -11.62 -14.15
N VAL A 95 4.43 -12.68 -13.50
CA VAL A 95 3.79 -13.84 -14.13
C VAL A 95 2.40 -13.99 -13.53
N TYR A 96 1.38 -14.13 -14.38
CA TYR A 96 -0.01 -14.26 -13.96
C TYR A 96 -0.56 -15.63 -14.35
N GLU A 97 -1.08 -16.36 -13.36
CA GLU A 97 -1.68 -17.68 -13.53
C GLU A 97 -3.05 -17.71 -12.84
N GLY A 98 -4.12 -17.47 -13.61
CA GLY A 98 -5.49 -17.46 -13.09
C GLY A 98 -5.69 -16.40 -12.00
N ASN A 99 -5.87 -16.85 -10.76
CA ASN A 99 -6.10 -16.00 -9.59
C ASN A 99 -4.82 -15.72 -8.78
N GLN A 100 -3.67 -16.06 -9.34
CA GLN A 100 -2.35 -15.86 -8.76
C GLN A 100 -1.50 -14.92 -9.61
N GLY A 101 -0.77 -14.02 -8.94
CA GLY A 101 0.32 -13.25 -9.54
C GLY A 101 1.61 -13.48 -8.77
N VAL A 102 2.69 -13.76 -9.48
CA VAL A 102 4.04 -13.87 -8.95
C VAL A 102 4.85 -12.70 -9.49
N TYR A 103 5.46 -11.93 -8.60
CA TYR A 103 6.26 -10.75 -8.92
C TYR A 103 7.70 -10.97 -8.46
N GLU A 104 8.66 -10.87 -9.38
CA GLU A 104 10.09 -10.90 -9.05
C GLU A 104 10.62 -9.46 -9.05
N ILE A 105 11.06 -9.00 -7.89
CA ILE A 105 11.65 -7.69 -7.68
C ILE A 105 13.16 -7.87 -7.61
N GLN A 106 13.89 -7.16 -8.47
CA GLN A 106 15.34 -7.11 -8.45
C GLN A 106 15.78 -5.71 -8.03
N THR A 107 16.64 -5.64 -7.02
CA THR A 107 17.25 -4.39 -6.59
C THR A 107 18.76 -4.52 -6.58
N ASP A 108 19.40 -3.48 -7.05
CA ASP A 108 20.85 -3.32 -7.10
C ASP A 108 21.39 -2.62 -5.84
N CYS A 109 20.46 -2.12 -5.00
CA CYS A 109 20.70 -1.57 -3.68
C CYS A 109 21.05 -2.71 -2.72
N GLY A 110 22.29 -3.17 -2.75
CA GLY A 110 22.85 -3.79 -1.55
C GLY A 110 22.71 -2.78 -0.41
N PHE A 111 21.78 -3.04 0.51
CA PHE A 111 21.70 -2.33 1.79
C PHE A 111 22.96 -2.77 2.57
N LEU A 112 24.11 -2.21 2.19
CA LEU A 112 25.36 -2.53 2.85
C LEU A 112 25.18 -2.07 4.31
N PRO A 113 25.25 -2.98 5.30
CA PRO A 113 25.24 -2.56 6.68
C PRO A 113 26.36 -1.55 6.86
N ALA A 114 26.04 -0.40 7.46
CA ALA A 114 26.93 0.76 7.59
C ALA A 114 28.28 0.44 8.27
N ASP A 115 28.38 -0.77 8.84
CA ASP A 115 29.42 -1.32 9.67
C ASP A 115 30.47 -2.12 8.88
N ALA A 116 30.20 -2.48 7.61
CA ALA A 116 31.13 -3.26 6.78
C ALA A 116 32.21 -2.37 6.14
N SER A 117 32.93 -1.64 7.00
CA SER A 117 34.14 -0.90 6.65
C SER A 117 35.27 -1.87 6.31
N GLY A 118 35.55 -2.01 5.02
CA GLY A 118 36.94 -2.06 4.57
C GLY A 118 37.52 -3.43 4.25
N THR A 119 37.08 -4.03 3.14
CA THR A 119 38.00 -4.77 2.28
C THR A 119 37.60 -4.52 0.83
N LYS A 120 38.39 -3.68 0.16
CA LYS A 120 38.30 -3.41 -1.27
C LYS A 120 38.76 -4.67 -2.01
N GLU A 121 37.90 -5.66 -2.14
CA GLU A 121 38.10 -6.69 -3.15
C GLU A 121 37.16 -6.43 -4.32
N GLU A 122 37.82 -6.15 -5.43
CA GLU A 122 37.35 -5.85 -6.77
C GLU A 122 36.63 -7.09 -7.34
N SER A 123 35.44 -7.38 -6.81
CA SER A 123 34.55 -8.41 -7.37
C SER A 123 33.45 -7.70 -8.15
N ASP A 124 33.61 -7.63 -9.47
CA ASP A 124 32.65 -7.09 -10.45
C ASP A 124 31.27 -7.80 -10.49
N LYS A 125 30.96 -8.66 -9.51
CA LYS A 125 29.62 -9.21 -9.32
C LYS A 125 28.86 -8.34 -8.32
N LYS A 126 28.14 -7.36 -8.86
CA LYS A 126 27.09 -6.67 -8.12
C LYS A 126 26.07 -7.71 -7.66
N ASP A 127 26.02 -7.97 -6.36
CA ASP A 127 25.06 -8.92 -5.78
C ASP A 127 23.64 -8.34 -5.95
N ILE A 128 22.94 -8.82 -6.99
CA ILE A 128 21.55 -8.43 -7.24
C ILE A 128 20.68 -9.15 -6.20
N LEU A 129 20.02 -8.37 -5.35
CA LEU A 129 19.07 -8.90 -4.40
C LEU A 129 17.75 -9.19 -5.12
N LYS A 130 17.23 -10.39 -4.91
CA LYS A 130 15.95 -10.85 -5.46
C LYS A 130 14.94 -11.03 -4.35
N CYS A 131 13.74 -10.50 -4.56
CA CYS A 131 12.57 -10.69 -3.71
C CYS A 131 11.39 -11.15 -4.56
N THR A 132 10.81 -12.29 -4.19
CA THR A 132 9.67 -12.88 -4.87
C THR A 132 8.41 -12.67 -4.04
N VAL A 133 7.41 -12.04 -4.63
CA VAL A 133 6.10 -11.82 -4.03
C VAL A 133 5.09 -12.70 -4.74
N THR A 134 4.37 -13.52 -3.98
CA THR A 134 3.24 -14.29 -4.49
C THR A 134 1.95 -13.76 -3.89
N VAL A 135 1.01 -13.38 -4.76
CA VAL A 135 -0.34 -12.93 -4.37
C VAL A 135 -1.35 -13.91 -4.92
N LEU A 136 -2.16 -14.51 -4.04
CA LEU A 136 -3.19 -15.48 -4.40
C LEU A 136 -4.56 -14.99 -3.89
N PHE A 137 -5.53 -14.86 -4.77
CA PHE A 137 -6.92 -14.59 -4.40
C PHE A 137 -7.68 -15.91 -4.23
N ASP A 138 -8.48 -16.03 -3.17
CA ASP A 138 -9.25 -17.26 -2.88
C ASP A 138 -10.39 -17.45 -3.90
N ASP A 139 -10.47 -18.64 -4.49
CA ASP A 139 -11.52 -19.06 -5.41
C ASP A 139 -12.90 -19.08 -4.76
N ASN A 140 -12.98 -19.13 -3.43
CA ASN A 140 -14.25 -19.10 -2.69
C ASN A 140 -14.71 -17.68 -2.38
N ASP A 141 -13.82 -16.68 -2.43
CA ASP A 141 -14.17 -15.29 -2.17
C ASP A 141 -14.73 -14.62 -3.43
N VAL A 142 -16.06 -14.53 -3.49
CA VAL A 142 -16.79 -13.92 -4.62
C VAL A 142 -16.44 -12.45 -4.80
N THR A 143 -16.09 -11.77 -3.71
CA THR A 143 -15.69 -10.36 -3.67
C THR A 143 -14.25 -10.14 -4.15
N GLY A 144 -13.39 -11.17 -4.04
CA GLY A 144 -11.97 -11.07 -4.35
C GLY A 144 -11.24 -10.06 -3.45
N ASP A 145 -11.76 -9.82 -2.24
CA ASP A 145 -11.26 -8.84 -1.29
C ASP A 145 -10.18 -9.40 -0.38
N ARG A 146 -10.11 -10.72 -0.25
CA ARG A 146 -9.06 -11.41 0.49
C ARG A 146 -8.02 -11.96 -0.48
N ALA A 147 -6.79 -11.48 -0.31
CA ALA A 147 -5.61 -12.03 -0.94
C ALA A 147 -4.66 -12.60 0.12
N HIS A 148 -4.10 -13.76 -0.16
CA HIS A 148 -2.95 -14.31 0.55
C HIS A 148 -1.68 -13.78 -0.11
N VAL A 149 -0.83 -13.12 0.67
CA VAL A 149 0.44 -12.57 0.20
C VAL A 149 1.58 -13.31 0.88
N ALA A 150 2.48 -13.88 0.10
CA ALA A 150 3.73 -14.46 0.56
C ALA A 150 4.91 -13.69 -0.04
N VAL A 151 5.91 -13.37 0.78
CA VAL A 151 7.10 -12.62 0.36
C VAL A 151 8.34 -13.40 0.77
N GLU A 152 9.13 -13.80 -0.22
CA GLU A 152 10.37 -14.56 -0.06
C GLU A 152 11.54 -13.73 -0.57
N SER A 153 12.54 -13.51 0.28
CA SER A 153 13.76 -12.77 -0.08
C SER A 153 14.93 -13.33 0.69
N ARG A 154 16.14 -13.23 0.14
CA ARG A 154 17.37 -13.50 0.88
C ARG A 154 17.68 -12.40 1.89
N ASP A 155 17.25 -11.18 1.58
CA ASP A 155 17.40 -10.02 2.44
C ASP A 155 16.08 -9.70 3.17
N GLU A 156 16.10 -9.79 4.50
CA GLU A 156 14.91 -9.61 5.34
C GLU A 156 14.46 -8.14 5.38
N GLN A 157 15.37 -7.18 5.21
CA GLN A 157 15.01 -5.76 5.17
C GLN A 157 14.20 -5.43 3.92
N LEU A 158 14.64 -5.91 2.75
CA LEU A 158 13.90 -5.83 1.50
C LEU A 158 12.55 -6.55 1.61
N ALA A 159 12.51 -7.74 2.22
CA ALA A 159 11.26 -8.46 2.43
C ALA A 159 10.26 -7.63 3.25
N ASN A 160 10.71 -7.02 4.35
CA ASN A 160 9.87 -6.18 5.20
C ASN A 160 9.38 -4.93 4.47
N HIS A 161 10.26 -4.25 3.72
CA HIS A 161 9.87 -3.07 2.95
C HIS A 161 8.81 -3.40 1.89
N VAL A 162 8.96 -4.54 1.21
CA VAL A 162 7.98 -5.03 0.22
C VAL A 162 6.66 -5.42 0.90
N ARG A 163 6.70 -6.09 2.06
CA ARG A 163 5.50 -6.42 2.85
C ARG A 163 4.75 -5.16 3.26
N ASP A 164 5.43 -4.17 3.80
CA ASP A 164 4.84 -2.89 4.26
C ASP A 164 4.21 -2.12 3.09
N CYS A 165 4.88 -2.11 1.93
CA CYS A 165 4.36 -1.52 0.70
C CYS A 165 3.04 -2.18 0.27
N ILE A 166 3.00 -3.50 0.18
CA ILE A 166 1.80 -4.24 -0.22
C ILE A 166 0.68 -4.10 0.83
N GLN A 167 1.02 -4.11 2.11
CA GLN A 167 0.03 -3.95 3.18
C GLN A 167 -0.60 -2.55 3.16
N THR A 168 0.21 -1.51 2.94
CA THR A 168 -0.27 -0.13 2.78
C THR A 168 -1.14 0.00 1.54
N LEU A 169 -0.74 -0.64 0.43
CA LEU A 169 -1.53 -0.69 -0.80
C LEU A 169 -2.89 -1.35 -0.57
N ALA A 170 -2.91 -2.48 0.13
CA ALA A 170 -4.13 -3.21 0.47
C ALA A 170 -5.07 -2.35 1.34
N GLN A 171 -4.53 -1.56 2.27
CA GLN A 171 -5.32 -0.62 3.08
C GLN A 171 -5.87 0.55 2.25
N ALA A 172 -5.05 1.14 1.39
CA ALA A 172 -5.43 2.29 0.56
C ALA A 172 -6.46 1.94 -0.53
N THR A 173 -6.51 0.67 -0.95
CA THR A 173 -7.46 0.18 -1.96
C THR A 173 -8.76 -0.38 -1.38
N GLN A 174 -8.91 -0.40 -0.05
CA GLN A 174 -10.19 -0.81 0.53
C GLN A 174 -11.30 0.15 0.06
N PRO A 175 -12.49 -0.38 -0.30
CA PRO A 175 -13.64 0.46 -0.59
C PRO A 175 -13.90 1.37 0.60
N ILE A 176 -13.77 2.69 0.41
CA ILE A 176 -14.11 3.66 1.45
C ILE A 176 -15.61 3.48 1.72
N PRO A 177 -16.03 3.12 2.95
CA PRO A 177 -17.43 3.02 3.26
C PRO A 177 -18.03 4.42 3.16
N LEU A 178 -18.73 4.69 2.05
CA LEU A 178 -19.55 5.87 1.93
C LEU A 178 -20.77 5.66 2.81
N THR A 179 -20.69 6.08 4.07
CA THR A 179 -21.90 6.30 4.88
C THR A 179 -22.66 7.42 4.21
N ALA A 180 -23.65 7.07 3.39
CA ALA A 180 -24.61 8.01 2.87
C ALA A 180 -25.35 8.60 4.07
N HIS A 181 -24.90 9.77 4.55
CA HIS A 181 -25.71 10.61 5.40
C HIS A 181 -26.88 11.10 4.54
N THR A 182 -27.98 10.35 4.54
CA THR A 182 -29.26 10.89 4.10
C THR A 182 -29.58 12.05 5.04
N SER A 183 -29.40 13.27 4.51
CA SER A 183 -29.81 14.51 5.15
C SER A 183 -31.34 14.49 5.27
N ASN A 184 -31.83 14.00 6.41
CA ASN A 184 -33.18 14.18 6.93
C ASN A 184 -33.18 13.75 8.40
N ASP A 185 -32.47 14.50 9.24
CA ASP A 185 -32.73 14.57 10.69
C ASP A 185 -32.08 15.83 11.27
N LEU A 186 -32.50 16.98 10.75
CA LEU A 186 -32.41 18.23 11.49
C LEU A 186 -33.70 18.37 12.30
N ASN A 187 -33.83 17.61 13.39
CA ASN A 187 -34.69 17.88 14.54
C ASN A 187 -34.58 16.71 15.52
N THR A 188 -33.66 16.81 16.49
CA THR A 188 -33.86 16.53 17.92
C THR A 188 -32.48 16.56 18.58
N ILE A 189 -31.90 17.75 18.71
CA ILE A 189 -30.84 18.00 19.71
C ILE A 189 -31.47 18.94 20.73
N LYS A 190 -32.28 18.36 21.61
CA LYS A 190 -32.49 18.86 22.96
C LYS A 190 -32.30 17.68 23.90
N ASP A 191 -31.49 17.94 24.91
CA ASP A 191 -31.34 17.15 26.13
C ASP A 191 -30.56 15.82 26.00
N SER A 192 -29.23 15.94 26.03
CA SER A 192 -28.39 14.88 26.61
C SER A 192 -27.30 15.52 27.44
N LYS A 193 -27.65 15.65 28.71
CA LYS A 193 -26.87 16.09 29.86
C LYS A 193 -25.56 15.30 29.96
N LEU A 194 -24.47 16.04 30.10
CA LEU A 194 -23.15 15.54 30.51
C LEU A 194 -23.23 14.84 31.87
N ASP A 195 -23.03 13.53 31.91
CA ASP A 195 -22.52 12.83 33.09
C ASP A 195 -21.16 12.23 32.72
N LEU A 196 -20.13 13.01 33.04
CA LEU A 196 -18.72 12.65 32.97
C LEU A 196 -18.39 11.77 34.19
N VAL A 197 -18.57 10.46 34.08
CA VAL A 197 -18.06 9.51 35.10
C VAL A 197 -16.71 8.98 34.64
N MET A 198 -15.66 9.50 35.26
CA MET A 198 -14.34 8.90 35.25
C MET A 198 -14.42 7.48 35.83
N LYS A 199 -14.08 6.48 35.00
CA LYS A 199 -13.66 5.16 35.48
C LYS A 199 -12.23 4.93 35.07
N SER A 200 -11.36 5.01 36.08
CA SER A 200 -9.97 4.59 36.09
C SER A 200 -9.83 3.07 35.88
N GLU A 201 -8.68 2.71 35.32
CA GLU A 201 -8.18 1.43 34.80
C GLU A 201 -8.24 0.22 35.77
N PRO A 202 -7.87 -1.00 35.31
CA PRO A 202 -6.45 -1.35 35.45
C PRO A 202 -5.80 -2.02 34.23
N MET A 203 -4.52 -1.69 34.08
CA MET A 203 -3.48 -2.26 33.22
C MET A 203 -3.26 -3.75 33.53
N GLU A 204 -3.43 -4.64 32.54
CA GLU A 204 -2.93 -6.02 32.64
C GLU A 204 -1.54 -6.13 32.02
N THR A 205 -0.58 -6.47 32.86
CA THR A 205 0.82 -6.76 32.52
C THR A 205 0.91 -8.14 31.87
N ILE A 206 1.15 -8.19 30.56
CA ILE A 206 1.42 -9.45 29.86
C ILE A 206 2.91 -9.77 30.01
N SER A 207 3.22 -10.66 30.96
CA SER A 207 4.55 -11.27 31.14
C SER A 207 4.76 -12.33 30.06
N SER A 208 5.72 -12.13 29.17
CA SER A 208 6.16 -13.14 28.19
C SER A 208 7.50 -13.71 28.62
N SER A 209 7.50 -14.94 29.15
CA SER A 209 8.71 -15.72 29.39
C SER A 209 8.99 -16.64 28.21
N VAL A 210 10.10 -16.40 27.51
CA VAL A 210 10.64 -17.30 26.47
C VAL A 210 11.63 -18.24 27.13
N THR A 211 11.38 -19.55 27.05
CA THR A 211 12.32 -20.60 27.47
C THR A 211 13.01 -21.16 26.24
N ILE A 212 14.32 -20.93 26.11
CA ILE A 212 15.16 -21.57 25.10
C ILE A 212 15.74 -22.84 25.71
N LYS A 213 15.34 -24.01 25.19
CA LYS A 213 16.03 -25.29 25.45
C LYS A 213 17.10 -25.48 24.38
N SER A 214 18.35 -25.59 24.82
CA SER A 214 19.50 -26.04 24.04
C SER A 214 20.10 -27.23 24.77
N GLU A 215 20.17 -28.38 24.12
CA GLU A 215 21.07 -29.51 24.45
C GLU A 215 21.04 -30.46 23.23
N HIS A 216 22.09 -30.45 22.40
CA HIS A 216 23.27 -31.32 22.44
C HIS A 216 22.96 -32.78 22.05
N SER A 217 23.34 -33.14 20.81
CA SER A 217 23.57 -34.52 20.40
C SER A 217 25.06 -34.83 20.55
N GLU A 218 25.34 -35.96 21.19
CA GLU A 218 26.64 -36.67 21.16
C GLU A 218 26.98 -37.18 19.75
#